data_AF-A0A396JL77-F1
#
_entry.id   AF-A0A396JL77-F1
#
_cell.length_a   1.000
_cell.length_b   1.000
_cell.length_c   1.000
_cell.angle_alpha   90.00
_cell.angle_beta   90.00
_cell.angle_gamma   90.00
#
_symmetry.space_group_name_H-M   'P 1'
#
loop_
_entity.id
_entity.type
_entity.pdbx_description
1 polymer ?
#
loop_
_entity_poly.entity_id
_entity_poly.type
_entity_poly.pdbx_seq_one_letter_code
_entity_poly.pdbx_strand_id
1 'polypeptide(L)' 'MKFPLMEEVIVRECPRMKIFSAGNTSTPLLQKVKIAKNDEEWLWQGNLNDTIYNMFQDKELCGKTTICRF' A
#
# COMPACT_ATOMS: atom_id res chain seq x y z
N MET A 1 -10.40 -12.26 5.25
CA MET A 1 -10.00 -13.04 4.05
C MET A 1 -8.60 -13.61 4.27
N LYS A 2 -8.30 -14.79 3.73
CA LYS A 2 -7.00 -15.44 3.90
C LYS A 2 -6.36 -15.66 2.53
N PHE A 3 -5.12 -15.21 2.38
CA PHE A 3 -4.30 -15.43 1.20
C PHE A 3 -2.96 -16.02 1.66
N PRO A 4 -2.94 -17.32 2.01
CA PRO A 4 -1.77 -17.95 2.62
C PRO A 4 -0.55 -18.01 1.70
N LEU A 5 -0.77 -17.92 0.38
CA LEU A 5 0.28 -18.02 -0.66
C LEU A 5 0.55 -16.69 -1.37
N MET A 6 0.01 -15.58 -0.88
CA MET A 6 0.20 -14.28 -1.54
C MET A 6 1.51 -13.66 -1.09
N GLU A 7 2.47 -13.61 -2.01
CA GLU A 7 3.83 -13.11 -1.76
C GLU A 7 4.03 -11.66 -2.23
N GLU A 8 3.24 -11.24 -3.23
CA GLU A 8 3.36 -9.94 -3.89
C GLU A 8 1.99 -9.32 -4.19
N VAL A 9 1.89 -8.00 -4.02
CA VAL A 9 0.73 -7.19 -4.41
C VAL A 9 1.20 -5.97 -5.20
N ILE A 10 0.63 -5.78 -6.40
CA ILE A 10 0.86 -4.59 -7.22
C ILE A 10 -0.45 -3.81 -7.31
N VAL A 11 -0.45 -2.58 -6.80
CA VAL A 11 -1.58 -1.65 -6.91
C VAL A 11 -1.31 -0.65 -8.02
N ARG A 12 -2.14 -0.64 -9.07
CA ARG A 12 -1.98 0.27 -10.21
C ARG A 12 -3.03 1.37 -10.16
N GLU A 13 -2.58 2.63 -10.10
CA GLU A 13 -3.42 3.83 -10.33
C GLU A 13 -4.75 3.90 -9.55
N CYS A 14 -4.72 3.63 -8.24
CA CYS A 14 -5.91 3.68 -7.38
C CYS A 14 -5.84 4.82 -6.34
N PRO A 15 -5.88 6.11 -6.73
CA PRO A 15 -5.68 7.23 -5.80
C PRO A 15 -6.75 7.37 -4.70
N ARG A 16 -7.90 6.69 -4.84
CA ARG A 16 -8.99 6.70 -3.86
C ARG A 16 -9.02 5.47 -2.97
N MET A 17 -8.11 4.52 -3.18
CA MET A 17 -8.07 3.28 -2.40
C MET A 17 -7.44 3.56 -1.04
N LYS A 18 -8.21 3.29 0.02
CA LYS A 18 -7.76 3.53 1.41
C LYS A 18 -7.31 2.26 2.12
N ILE A 19 -7.90 1.13 1.74
CA ILE A 19 -7.66 -0.19 2.33
C ILE A 19 -7.80 -1.26 1.23
N PHE A 20 -7.21 -2.43 1.46
CA PHE A 20 -7.37 -3.60 0.58
C PHE A 20 -8.74 -4.23 0.75
N SER A 21 -9.16 -4.46 1.99
CA SER A 21 -10.47 -5.04 2.29
C SER A 21 -10.99 -4.61 3.66
N ALA A 22 -12.32 -4.57 3.82
CA ALA A 22 -12.97 -4.23 5.08
C ALA A 22 -12.85 -5.34 6.15
N GLY A 23 -12.53 -6.58 5.74
CA GLY A 23 -12.31 -7.69 6.66
C GLY A 23 -10.85 -7.84 7.05
N ASN A 24 -10.58 -8.56 8.15
CA ASN A 24 -9.21 -8.88 8.53
C ASN A 24 -8.54 -9.72 7.42
N THR A 25 -7.39 -9.28 6.95
CA THR A 25 -6.65 -9.95 5.88
C THR A 25 -5.47 -10.69 6.49
N SER A 26 -5.33 -11.98 6.19
CA SER A 26 -4.15 -12.77 6.58
C SER A 26 -3.34 -13.09 5.35
N THR A 27 -2.11 -12.56 5.33
CA THR A 27 -1.15 -12.67 4.22
C THR A 27 0.23 -13.04 4.78
N PRO A 28 0.41 -14.25 5.33
CA PRO A 28 1.60 -14.62 6.10
C PRO A 28 2.89 -14.64 5.27
N LEU A 29 2.79 -14.82 3.95
CA LEU A 29 3.93 -14.85 3.04
C LEU A 29 4.15 -13.54 2.27
N LEU A 30 3.32 -12.53 2.50
CA LEU A 30 3.42 -11.27 1.77
C LEU A 30 4.66 -10.52 2.24
N GLN A 31 5.54 -10.20 1.29
CA GLN A 31 6.79 -9.48 1.54
C GLN A 31 6.93 -8.25 0.66
N LYS A 32 6.14 -8.18 -0.42
CA LYS A 32 6.32 -7.21 -1.49
C LYS A 32 5.00 -6.52 -1.81
N VAL A 33 4.91 -5.21 -1.57
CA VAL A 33 3.80 -4.38 -2.06
C VAL A 33 4.37 -3.20 -2.83
N LYS A 34 3.87 -3.02 -4.06
CA LYS A 34 4.33 -2.00 -4.99
C LYS A 34 3.17 -1.20 -5.56
N ILE A 35 3.36 0.09 -5.79
CA ILE A 35 2.45 0.91 -6.58
C ILE A 35 3.08 1.12 -7.96
N ALA A 36 2.36 0.80 -9.04
CA ALA A 36 2.91 0.91 -10.40
C ALA A 36 3.26 2.34 -10.87
N LYS A 37 3.07 3.38 -10.03
CA LYS A 37 3.55 4.74 -10.31
C LYS A 37 4.98 4.98 -9.80
N ASN A 38 5.45 4.24 -8.79
CA ASN A 38 6.82 4.30 -8.30
C ASN A 38 7.42 2.92 -8.55
N ASP A 39 8.09 2.75 -9.68
CA ASP A 39 8.58 1.44 -10.10
C ASP A 39 9.68 0.85 -9.20
N GLU A 40 10.20 1.65 -8.26
CA GLU A 40 11.43 1.35 -7.54
C GLU A 40 11.22 1.10 -6.03
N GLU A 41 10.04 1.37 -5.47
CA GLU A 41 9.85 1.34 -4.01
C GLU A 41 8.91 0.21 -3.56
N TRP A 42 9.48 -0.75 -2.82
CA TRP A 42 8.74 -1.79 -2.11
C TRP A 42 8.45 -1.33 -0.69
N LEU A 43 7.18 -1.28 -0.31
CA LEU A 43 6.76 -0.88 1.03
C LEU A 43 5.96 -2.01 1.63
N TRP A 44 6.44 -2.62 2.72
CA TRP A 44 5.68 -3.63 3.44
C TRP A 44 5.81 -3.41 4.94
N GLN A 45 4.67 -3.26 5.61
CA GLN A 45 4.61 -2.95 7.05
C GLN A 45 3.96 -4.08 7.87
N GLY A 46 3.87 -5.30 7.32
CA GLY A 46 3.26 -6.45 7.98
C GLY A 46 1.72 -6.48 7.93
N ASN A 47 1.07 -5.34 7.71
CA ASN A 47 -0.37 -5.23 7.47
C ASN A 47 -0.64 -4.60 6.10
N LEU A 48 -1.38 -5.32 5.26
CA LEU A 48 -1.71 -4.89 3.90
C LEU A 48 -2.65 -3.68 3.86
N ASN A 49 -3.62 -3.57 4.77
CA ASN A 49 -4.49 -2.41 4.82
C ASN A 49 -3.71 -1.15 5.22
N ASP A 50 -2.85 -1.26 6.23
CA ASP A 50 -2.05 -0.12 6.72
C ASP A 50 -1.01 0.31 5.67
N THR A 51 -0.39 -0.67 5.00
CA THR A 51 0.55 -0.43 3.90
C THR A 51 -0.14 0.37 2.78
N ILE A 52 -1.32 -0.06 2.33
CA ILE A 52 -2.09 0.65 1.29
C ILE A 52 -2.54 2.04 1.77
N TYR A 53 -2.96 2.17 3.01
CA TYR A 53 -3.35 3.46 3.56
C TYR A 53 -2.18 4.45 3.48
N ASN A 54 -1.03 4.10 4.08
CA ASN A 54 0.15 4.96 4.12
C ASN A 54 0.65 5.33 2.71
N MET A 55 0.60 4.39 1.78
CA MET A 55 0.94 4.59 0.37
C MET A 55 0.16 5.72 -0.33
N PHE A 56 -1.10 5.96 0.05
CA PHE A 56 -1.94 6.99 -0.57
C PHE A 56 -2.15 8.23 0.31
N GLN A 57 -1.86 8.16 1.62
CA GLN A 57 -1.94 9.33 2.52
C GLN A 57 -0.91 10.42 2.18
N ASP A 58 0.31 10.06 1.78
CA ASP A 58 1.35 11.03 1.40
C ASP A 58 0.97 11.83 0.14
N LYS A 59 0.11 11.27 -0.73
CA LYS A 59 -0.37 11.96 -1.93
C LYS A 59 -1.50 12.94 -1.66
N GLU A 60 -2.24 12.81 -0.55
CA GLU A 60 -3.23 13.81 -0.12
C GLU A 60 -2.59 15.01 0.61
N LEU A 61 -1.45 14.79 1.31
CA LEU A 61 -0.69 15.86 1.98
C LEU A 61 0.22 16.66 1.03
N CYS A 62 0.68 16.05 -0.08
CA CYS A 62 1.42 16.73 -1.16
C CYS A 62 0.63 17.90 -1.79
N GLY A 63 -0.69 17.98 -1.58
CA GLY A 63 -1.52 19.11 -2.02
C GLY A 63 -1.65 20.27 -1.03
N LYS A 64 -1.16 20.14 0.22
CA LYS A 64 -1.44 21.11 1.29
C LYS A 64 -0.25 21.60 2.11
N THR A 65 0.92 20.96 2.10
CA THR A 65 2.09 21.46 2.84
C THR A 65 3.41 21.06 2.17
N THR A 66 4.31 22.02 2.08
CA THR A 66 5.62 22.07 1.37
C THR A 66 6.68 21.04 1.80
N ILE A 67 6.32 19.95 2.49
CA ILE A 67 7.31 18.96 2.93
C ILE A 67 6.84 17.57 2.53
N CYS A 68 7.05 17.22 1.25
CA CYS A 68 7.23 15.82 0.87
C CYS A 68 8.70 15.49 1.14
N ARG A 69 8.97 14.54 2.02
CA ARG A 69 10.33 13.99 2.16
C ARG A 69 10.68 13.28 0.86
N PHE A 70 11.80 13.68 0.27
CA PHE A 70 12.53 12.88 -0.73
C PHE A 70 13.44 11.89 -0.02
#